data_AF-A0A257S1G1-F1
#
_entry.id   AF-A0A257S1G1-F1
#
_cell.length_a   1.000
_cell.length_b   1.000
_cell.length_c   1.000
_cell.angle_alpha   90.00
_cell.angle_beta   90.00
_cell.angle_gamma   90.00
#
_symmetry.space_group_name_H-M   'P 1'
#
loop_
_entity.id
_entity.type
_entity.pdbx_description
1 polymer ?
#
loop_
_entity_poly.entity_id
_entity_poly.type
_entity_poly.pdbx_seq_one_letter_code
_entity_poly.pdbx_strand_id
1 'polypeptide(L)'
;MSQLTRLTQALIDEPLAPRPNIEHLRARSRRRHVRRRSFAFGLLALVVVGAFSFTTLNGSPAPTSPNSNAAPVQLASYFRAAGSVPIATLEAVGLPANISVPNHVTPSVTTAATNGVVSYVGAEYCPFCALQRWALLVALSKFGTFTNLDHQILSSSSDVYPHLASWSFIGAKYSSPYFTFDPTELTSSTPNARGGYAPLESMSPAQKLAFTRYNPSSELPFVDVGNRYVTLGASASPSVLEGLTLAGIGRDLSVASSPVAQAVDGTANYLIAALCTMVQGASPPLCATPVIRAASKALVSGVSPTSQSPSASTYPTPPPTNAPRSLWRAWSVRQHDFMLHAAATYRAPNPACTVIKISVVSTRYQKTTLGIPPGITVWALSLEGKCPPGTSGKGL
;
A
#
# COMPACT_ATOMS: atom_id res chain seq x y z
N MET A 1 -50.76 1.11 6.40
CA MET A 1 -49.75 1.78 5.56
C MET A 1 -48.69 2.37 6.48
N SER A 2 -47.47 1.83 6.47
CA SER A 2 -46.46 2.07 7.51
C SER A 2 -45.58 3.29 7.20
N GLN A 3 -44.98 3.84 8.26
CA GLN A 3 -44.06 4.99 8.27
C GLN A 3 -42.94 4.93 7.19
N LEU A 4 -42.59 3.73 6.69
CA LEU A 4 -41.60 3.54 5.63
C LEU A 4 -42.03 4.10 4.27
N THR A 5 -43.34 4.08 3.94
CA THR A 5 -43.82 4.57 2.63
C THR A 5 -43.79 6.10 2.55
N ARG A 6 -43.84 6.81 3.68
CA ARG A 6 -43.71 8.28 3.72
C ARG A 6 -42.26 8.74 3.58
N LEU A 7 -41.28 7.97 4.06
CA LEU A 7 -39.86 8.30 3.92
C LEU A 7 -39.34 8.09 2.50
N THR A 8 -39.88 7.12 1.76
CA THR A 8 -39.50 6.89 0.36
C THR A 8 -40.07 7.93 -0.60
N GLN A 9 -41.24 8.48 -0.31
CA GLN A 9 -41.85 9.50 -1.17
C GLN A 9 -41.11 10.85 -1.08
N ALA A 10 -40.59 11.21 0.11
CA ALA A 10 -39.82 12.45 0.30
C ALA A 10 -38.46 12.46 -0.44
N LEU A 11 -37.90 11.29 -0.78
CA LEU A 11 -36.63 11.16 -1.52
C LEU A 11 -36.81 11.17 -3.05
N ILE A 12 -38.04 10.98 -3.54
CA ILE A 12 -38.34 10.97 -4.98
C ILE A 12 -38.72 12.35 -5.49
N ASP A 13 -39.31 13.19 -4.62
CA ASP A 13 -39.78 14.53 -4.96
C ASP A 13 -38.78 15.67 -4.65
N GLU A 14 -37.54 15.37 -4.22
CA GLU A 14 -36.52 16.42 -4.10
C GLU A 14 -36.01 16.83 -5.49
N PRO A 15 -36.23 18.09 -5.93
CA PRO A 15 -35.64 18.56 -7.17
C PRO A 15 -34.12 18.56 -7.00
N LEU A 16 -33.43 17.82 -7.88
CA LEU A 16 -31.96 17.77 -7.94
C LEU A 16 -31.42 19.20 -7.88
N ALA A 17 -30.70 19.53 -6.79
CA ALA A 17 -30.04 20.81 -6.66
C ALA A 17 -29.20 21.07 -7.93
N PRO A 18 -29.38 22.21 -8.62
CA PRO A 18 -28.64 22.49 -9.83
C PRO A 18 -27.15 22.43 -9.55
N ARG A 19 -26.44 21.60 -10.33
CA ARG A 19 -24.99 21.43 -10.19
C ARG A 19 -24.34 22.81 -10.31
N PRO A 20 -23.52 23.25 -9.33
CA PRO A 20 -22.84 24.52 -9.44
C PRO A 20 -21.92 24.50 -10.66
N ASN A 21 -21.98 25.56 -11.48
CA ASN A 21 -21.14 25.72 -12.65
C ASN A 21 -19.64 25.53 -12.27
N ILE A 22 -18.93 24.69 -13.02
CA ILE A 22 -17.50 24.38 -12.83
C ILE A 22 -16.65 25.67 -12.83
N GLU A 23 -17.06 26.70 -13.57
CA GLU A 23 -16.42 28.01 -13.56
C GLU A 23 -16.57 28.73 -12.21
N HIS A 24 -17.74 28.63 -11.56
CA HIS A 24 -17.96 29.16 -10.22
C HIS A 24 -17.15 28.42 -9.15
N LEU A 25 -16.95 27.11 -9.30
CA LEU A 25 -16.10 26.31 -8.40
C LEU A 25 -14.61 26.66 -8.58
N ARG A 26 -14.15 26.85 -9.83
CA ARG A 26 -12.79 27.31 -10.15
C ARG A 26 -12.54 28.75 -9.69
N ALA A 27 -13.54 29.63 -9.75
CA ALA A 27 -13.46 30.98 -9.21
C ALA A 27 -13.37 30.97 -7.67
N ARG A 28 -14.12 30.10 -6.98
CA ARG A 28 -14.03 29.93 -5.52
C ARG A 28 -12.66 29.38 -5.08
N SER A 29 -12.06 28.44 -5.81
CA SER A 29 -10.72 27.93 -5.46
C SER A 29 -9.62 28.96 -5.73
N ARG A 30 -9.69 29.71 -6.83
CA ARG A 30 -8.77 30.84 -7.10
C ARG A 30 -8.88 31.95 -6.04
N ARG A 31 -10.09 32.33 -5.60
CA ARG A 31 -10.29 33.34 -4.54
C ARG A 31 -9.70 32.88 -3.19
N ARG A 32 -9.78 31.58 -2.86
CA ARG A 32 -9.11 31.04 -1.66
C ARG A 32 -7.58 31.11 -1.76
N HIS A 33 -6.98 30.92 -2.94
CA HIS A 33 -5.53 31.04 -3.12
C HIS A 33 -5.03 32.50 -3.08
N VAL A 34 -5.77 33.47 -3.61
CA VAL A 34 -5.39 34.90 -3.50
C VAL A 34 -5.52 35.41 -2.06
N ARG A 35 -6.56 34.98 -1.34
CA ARG A 35 -6.77 35.35 0.07
C ARG A 35 -5.77 34.69 1.02
N ARG A 36 -5.23 33.50 0.70
CA ARG A 36 -4.19 32.82 1.50
C ARG A 36 -2.76 33.26 1.16
N ARG A 37 -2.53 33.84 -0.03
CA ARG A 37 -1.25 34.51 -0.36
C ARG A 37 -1.11 35.91 0.24
N SER A 38 -2.20 36.50 0.74
CA SER A 38 -2.19 37.83 1.39
C SER A 38 -2.03 37.78 2.92
N PHE A 39 -1.88 36.59 3.51
CA PHE A 39 -1.64 36.41 4.97
C PHE A 39 -0.25 35.82 5.30
N ALA A 40 0.63 35.68 4.31
CA ALA A 40 1.97 35.09 4.48
C ALA A 40 3.13 36.09 4.39
N PHE A 41 2.86 37.41 4.39
CA PHE A 41 3.88 38.46 4.34
C PHE A 41 3.80 39.49 5.49
N GLY A 42 3.10 39.18 6.59
CA GLY A 42 2.89 40.11 7.72
C GLY A 42 3.50 39.70 9.06
N LEU A 43 4.32 38.64 9.13
CA LEU A 43 4.80 38.10 10.41
C LEU A 43 6.27 37.65 10.38
N LEU A 44 7.08 38.26 9.50
CA LEU A 44 8.53 38.05 9.40
C LEU A 44 9.34 39.35 9.62
N ALA A 45 8.79 40.29 10.39
CA ALA A 45 9.42 41.59 10.67
C ALA A 45 9.51 41.94 12.18
N LEU A 46 9.37 40.96 13.09
CA LEU A 46 9.43 41.19 14.55
C LEU A 46 10.17 40.07 15.32
N VAL A 47 11.31 39.58 14.81
CA VAL A 47 12.24 38.74 15.61
C VAL A 47 13.71 39.11 15.32
N VAL A 48 14.01 40.40 15.16
CA VAL A 48 15.40 40.91 15.16
C VAL A 48 15.50 42.04 16.17
N VAL A 49 15.52 41.71 17.46
CA VAL A 49 16.22 42.43 18.53
C VAL A 49 16.41 41.44 19.69
N GLY A 50 17.66 41.22 20.11
CA GLY A 50 17.97 40.73 21.46
C GLY A 50 18.75 39.43 21.59
N ALA A 51 20.03 39.44 21.20
CA ALA A 51 21.09 38.73 21.94
C ALA A 51 22.47 39.20 21.46
N PHE A 52 22.84 40.43 21.83
CA PHE A 52 24.25 40.79 22.01
C PHE A 52 24.61 40.43 23.45
N SER A 53 25.57 39.52 23.63
CA SER A 53 26.42 39.48 24.82
C SER A 53 27.76 38.91 24.43
N PHE A 54 28.75 39.80 24.41
CA PHE A 54 30.17 39.52 24.32
C PHE A 54 30.70 39.11 25.71
N THR A 55 31.47 38.02 25.78
CA THR A 55 32.56 37.87 26.75
C THR A 55 33.71 37.03 26.16
N THR A 56 34.73 37.76 25.68
CA THR A 56 36.20 37.60 25.81
C THR A 56 36.90 36.22 25.86
N LEU A 57 37.63 35.93 24.77
CA LEU A 57 39.08 35.61 24.63
C LEU A 57 39.83 34.76 25.68
N ASN A 58 40.42 33.64 25.22
CA ASN A 58 41.85 33.31 25.41
C ASN A 58 42.30 32.26 24.37
N GLY A 59 43.48 32.46 23.77
CA GLY A 59 43.96 31.75 22.59
C GLY A 59 45.02 30.67 22.80
N SER A 60 45.05 29.76 21.81
CA SER A 60 46.13 28.86 21.33
C SER A 60 46.47 27.59 22.12
N PRO A 61 46.97 26.50 21.48
CA PRO A 61 47.33 26.31 20.07
C PRO A 61 46.54 25.19 19.33
N ALA A 62 46.61 25.19 18.00
CA ALA A 62 45.99 24.20 17.12
C ALA A 62 46.67 22.82 17.21
N PRO A 63 45.92 21.70 17.25
CA PRO A 63 46.45 20.40 16.88
C PRO A 63 46.15 20.11 15.41
N THR A 64 47.23 19.82 14.70
CA THR A 64 47.33 19.20 13.37
C THR A 64 46.20 18.22 13.02
N SER A 65 45.62 18.42 11.83
CA SER A 65 44.69 17.50 11.16
C SER A 65 45.28 16.08 11.03
N PRO A 66 44.60 15.03 11.50
CA PRO A 66 44.80 13.71 10.94
C PRO A 66 44.11 13.68 9.57
N ASN A 67 44.88 13.43 8.53
CA ASN A 67 44.36 12.98 7.24
C ASN A 67 43.43 11.79 7.46
N SER A 68 42.13 12.04 7.36
CA SER A 68 41.09 11.02 7.27
C SER A 68 40.34 11.28 5.98
N ASN A 69 40.88 10.77 4.88
CA ASN A 69 40.12 10.57 3.65
C ASN A 69 39.06 9.50 3.92
N ALA A 70 37.96 9.92 4.53
CA ALA A 70 36.68 9.24 4.49
C ALA A 70 35.62 10.34 4.64
N ALA A 71 35.15 10.87 3.51
CA ALA A 71 33.92 11.64 3.51
C ALA A 71 32.83 10.74 4.12
N PRO A 72 32.17 11.12 5.22
CA PRO A 72 31.04 10.36 5.70
C PRO A 72 29.93 10.56 4.67
N VAL A 73 29.57 9.50 3.95
CA VAL A 73 28.29 9.44 3.25
C VAL A 73 27.24 9.74 4.32
N GLN A 74 26.66 10.94 4.27
CA GLN A 74 25.71 11.39 5.27
C GLN A 74 24.42 10.60 5.03
N LEU A 75 24.37 9.36 5.55
CA LEU A 75 23.19 8.51 5.49
C LEU A 75 22.02 9.32 6.02
N ALA A 76 20.98 9.46 5.21
CA ALA A 76 19.83 10.23 5.62
C ALA A 76 19.16 9.58 6.84
N SER A 77 18.65 10.40 7.76
CA SER A 77 18.13 9.93 9.06
C SER A 77 16.99 8.91 8.94
N TYR A 78 16.19 8.99 7.87
CA TYR A 78 15.13 8.02 7.59
C TYR A 78 15.65 6.63 7.25
N PHE A 79 16.78 6.53 6.56
CA PHE A 79 17.40 5.25 6.21
C PHE A 79 17.85 4.53 7.47
N ARG A 80 18.52 5.25 8.38
CA ARG A 80 18.89 4.72 9.69
C ARG A 80 17.65 4.27 10.46
N ALA A 81 16.60 5.08 10.49
CA ALA A 81 15.36 4.74 11.20
C ALA A 81 14.74 3.43 10.69
N ALA A 82 14.54 3.29 9.37
CA ALA A 82 13.99 2.07 8.77
C ALA A 82 14.91 0.85 8.97
N GLY A 83 16.23 1.00 8.78
CA GLY A 83 17.18 -0.07 9.05
C GLY A 83 17.17 -0.52 10.51
N SER A 84 16.97 0.42 11.44
CA SER A 84 16.99 0.22 12.88
C SER A 84 15.71 -0.31 13.50
N VAL A 85 14.62 -0.50 12.73
CA VAL A 85 13.35 -1.03 13.29
C VAL A 85 13.62 -2.34 14.05
N PRO A 86 13.39 -2.39 15.38
CA PRO A 86 13.71 -3.57 16.17
C PRO A 86 12.87 -4.78 15.76
N ILE A 87 13.42 -6.00 15.87
CA ILE A 87 12.66 -7.24 15.68
C ILE A 87 11.44 -7.28 16.62
N ALA A 88 11.60 -6.81 17.86
CA ALA A 88 10.50 -6.72 18.82
C ALA A 88 9.36 -5.79 18.34
N THR A 89 9.67 -4.71 17.62
CA THR A 89 8.65 -3.83 17.02
C THR A 89 7.91 -4.55 15.89
N LEU A 90 8.64 -5.26 15.02
CA LEU A 90 8.05 -6.09 13.97
C LEU A 90 7.12 -7.18 14.55
N GLU A 91 7.54 -7.83 15.64
CA GLU A 91 6.73 -8.82 16.36
C GLU A 91 5.49 -8.19 16.98
N ALA A 92 5.60 -7.00 17.59
CA ALA A 92 4.49 -6.27 18.18
C ALA A 92 3.47 -5.79 17.13
N VAL A 93 3.92 -5.38 15.94
CA VAL A 93 3.04 -5.05 14.82
C VAL A 93 2.30 -6.30 14.31
N GLY A 94 2.99 -7.43 14.26
CA GLY A 94 2.40 -8.69 13.83
C GLY A 94 2.01 -8.67 12.35
N LEU A 95 0.82 -9.18 12.04
CA LEU A 95 0.28 -9.28 10.68
C LEU A 95 -1.09 -8.61 10.62
N PRO A 96 -1.18 -7.28 10.44
CA PRO A 96 -2.48 -6.60 10.42
C PRO A 96 -3.38 -7.10 9.28
N ALA A 97 -4.68 -7.20 9.54
CA ALA A 97 -5.65 -7.84 8.64
C ALA A 97 -5.86 -7.06 7.32
N ASN A 98 -5.52 -5.78 7.31
CA ASN A 98 -5.59 -4.87 6.17
C ASN A 98 -4.29 -4.86 5.34
N ILE A 99 -3.43 -5.88 5.51
CA ILE A 99 -2.22 -6.06 4.70
C ILE A 99 -2.45 -7.23 3.75
N SER A 100 -2.32 -6.97 2.45
CA SER A 100 -2.39 -8.01 1.43
C SER A 100 -1.16 -8.91 1.50
N VAL A 101 -1.41 -10.22 1.51
CA VAL A 101 -0.36 -11.24 1.43
C VAL A 101 0.22 -11.24 0.01
N PRO A 102 1.55 -11.32 -0.15
CA PRO A 102 2.17 -11.59 -1.44
C PRO A 102 1.65 -12.88 -2.08
N ASN A 103 1.42 -12.85 -3.39
CA ASN A 103 0.91 -13.99 -4.14
C ASN A 103 2.02 -15.00 -4.39
N HIS A 104 1.78 -16.27 -4.05
CA HIS A 104 2.64 -17.35 -4.50
C HIS A 104 2.50 -17.54 -6.02
N VAL A 105 3.61 -17.67 -6.72
CA VAL A 105 3.65 -17.87 -8.17
C VAL A 105 4.38 -19.15 -8.53
N THR A 106 4.03 -19.72 -9.68
CA THR A 106 4.74 -20.87 -10.24
C THR A 106 5.86 -20.38 -11.16
N PRO A 107 7.15 -20.67 -10.84
CA PRO A 107 8.28 -20.41 -11.72
C PRO A 107 8.09 -21.02 -13.12
N SER A 108 8.67 -20.39 -14.13
CA SER A 108 8.92 -21.03 -15.44
C SER A 108 10.39 -20.90 -15.84
N VAL A 109 10.80 -21.67 -16.85
CA VAL A 109 12.14 -21.57 -17.44
C VAL A 109 12.46 -20.13 -17.85
N THR A 110 11.46 -19.41 -18.38
CA THR A 110 11.61 -18.02 -18.82
C THR A 110 11.79 -17.01 -17.67
N THR A 111 11.39 -17.33 -16.44
CA THR A 111 11.57 -16.45 -15.28
C THR A 111 12.69 -16.92 -14.35
N ALA A 112 13.35 -18.04 -14.65
CA ALA A 112 14.41 -18.60 -13.81
C ALA A 112 15.58 -17.64 -13.55
N ALA A 113 15.77 -16.63 -14.41
CA ALA A 113 16.77 -15.58 -14.24
C ALA A 113 16.51 -14.64 -13.03
N THR A 114 15.28 -14.61 -12.49
CA THR A 114 14.97 -13.88 -11.24
C THR A 114 15.05 -14.78 -9.99
N ASN A 115 15.48 -16.04 -10.13
CA ASN A 115 15.78 -16.89 -8.96
C ASN A 115 16.92 -16.25 -8.15
N GLY A 116 16.74 -16.11 -6.83
CA GLY A 116 17.75 -15.48 -5.97
C GLY A 116 17.86 -13.96 -6.13
N VAL A 117 16.95 -13.33 -6.89
CA VAL A 117 16.87 -11.88 -7.08
C VAL A 117 15.59 -11.35 -6.43
N VAL A 118 15.69 -10.23 -5.74
CA VAL A 118 14.54 -9.43 -5.33
C VAL A 118 14.38 -8.31 -6.37
N SER A 119 13.38 -8.43 -7.24
CA SER A 119 13.09 -7.42 -8.25
C SER A 119 12.05 -6.43 -7.74
N TYR A 120 12.29 -5.14 -7.93
CA TYR A 120 11.31 -4.09 -7.70
C TYR A 120 11.11 -3.28 -8.98
N VAL A 121 9.86 -3.08 -9.39
CA VAL A 121 9.51 -2.15 -10.46
C VAL A 121 8.52 -1.14 -9.92
N GLY A 122 8.94 0.13 -9.91
CA GLY A 122 8.17 1.26 -9.42
C GLY A 122 8.20 2.42 -10.40
N ALA A 123 7.61 3.53 -9.96
CA ALA A 123 7.79 4.83 -10.58
C ALA A 123 7.75 5.90 -9.50
N GLU A 124 8.54 6.95 -9.64
CA GLU A 124 8.70 7.97 -8.61
C GLU A 124 7.38 8.72 -8.33
N TYR A 125 6.54 8.92 -9.35
CA TYR A 125 5.23 9.58 -9.19
C TYR A 125 4.24 8.79 -8.33
N CYS A 126 4.41 7.47 -8.24
CA CYS A 126 3.38 6.53 -7.80
C CYS A 126 3.32 6.47 -6.25
N PRO A 127 2.18 6.82 -5.63
CA PRO A 127 2.06 6.85 -4.17
C PRO A 127 2.06 5.47 -3.51
N PHE A 128 1.51 4.46 -4.18
CA PHE A 128 1.61 3.07 -3.71
C PHE A 128 3.07 2.61 -3.71
N CYS A 129 3.85 3.07 -4.68
CA CYS A 129 5.27 2.81 -4.78
C CYS A 129 6.01 3.42 -3.58
N ALA A 130 5.66 4.64 -3.15
CA ALA A 130 6.23 5.27 -1.96
C ALA A 130 6.10 4.39 -0.70
N LEU A 131 4.91 3.84 -0.43
CA LEU A 131 4.72 2.92 0.71
C LEU A 131 5.53 1.62 0.56
N GLN A 132 5.57 1.06 -0.65
CA GLN A 132 6.32 -0.17 -0.90
C GLN A 132 7.83 0.02 -0.73
N ARG A 133 8.38 1.18 -1.10
CA ARG A 133 9.80 1.48 -0.87
C ARG A 133 10.14 1.45 0.61
N TRP A 134 9.28 2.04 1.45
CA TRP A 134 9.41 1.93 2.91
C TRP A 134 9.39 0.49 3.41
N ALA A 135 8.42 -0.31 2.97
CA ALA A 135 8.32 -1.71 3.39
C ALA A 135 9.52 -2.55 2.93
N LEU A 136 9.99 -2.33 1.69
CA LEU A 136 11.19 -2.97 1.16
C LEU A 136 12.44 -2.56 1.93
N LEU A 137 12.56 -1.28 2.32
CA LEU A 137 13.71 -0.83 3.10
C LEU A 137 13.78 -1.52 4.45
N VAL A 138 12.67 -1.59 5.17
CA VAL A 138 12.60 -2.28 6.47
C VAL A 138 12.95 -3.75 6.30
N ALA A 139 12.36 -4.43 5.32
CA ALA A 139 12.57 -5.87 5.10
C ALA A 139 13.99 -6.20 4.65
N LEU A 140 14.51 -5.53 3.61
CA LEU A 140 15.84 -5.80 3.05
C LEU A 140 16.96 -5.43 4.02
N SER A 141 16.76 -4.41 4.86
CA SER A 141 17.74 -4.05 5.90
C SER A 141 17.93 -5.11 6.97
N LYS A 142 17.12 -6.19 7.01
CA LYS A 142 17.34 -7.34 7.89
C LYS A 142 18.29 -8.38 7.32
N PHE A 143 18.57 -8.32 6.02
CA PHE A 143 19.38 -9.30 5.30
C PHE A 143 20.62 -8.69 4.64
N GLY A 144 20.78 -7.38 4.71
CA GLY A 144 21.84 -6.67 4.02
C GLY A 144 21.86 -5.19 4.37
N THR A 145 22.68 -4.44 3.64
CA THR A 145 22.89 -3.01 3.84
C THR A 145 22.74 -2.25 2.55
N PHE A 146 22.08 -1.09 2.61
CA PHE A 146 22.07 -0.15 1.50
C PHE A 146 23.12 0.94 1.67
N THR A 147 23.57 1.46 0.54
CA THR A 147 24.30 2.73 0.39
C THR A 147 23.68 3.52 -0.75
N ASN A 148 23.95 4.83 -0.82
CA ASN A 148 23.42 5.75 -1.85
C ASN A 148 21.88 5.81 -1.91
N LEU A 149 21.24 6.02 -0.76
CA LEU A 149 19.79 6.23 -0.64
C LEU A 149 19.45 7.69 -0.31
N ASP A 150 20.05 8.63 -1.02
CA ASP A 150 19.96 10.07 -0.80
C ASP A 150 18.99 10.78 -1.76
N HIS A 151 18.54 10.12 -2.84
CA HIS A 151 17.61 10.68 -3.81
C HIS A 151 16.17 10.70 -3.28
N GLN A 152 15.87 11.66 -2.41
CA GLN A 152 14.52 11.87 -1.86
C GLN A 152 13.56 12.35 -2.94
N ILE A 153 12.34 11.80 -2.91
CA ILE A 153 11.29 12.15 -3.85
C ILE A 153 9.94 12.24 -3.12
N LEU A 154 9.00 12.88 -3.78
CA LEU A 154 7.60 12.88 -3.40
C LEU A 154 6.78 12.18 -4.48
N SER A 155 5.70 11.49 -4.09
CA SER A 155 4.69 11.12 -5.08
C SER A 155 4.15 12.37 -5.79
N SER A 156 3.69 12.22 -7.02
CA SER A 156 3.27 13.35 -7.84
C SER A 156 2.15 14.14 -7.17
N SER A 157 2.23 15.47 -7.28
CA SER A 157 1.20 16.39 -6.79
C SER A 157 -0.17 16.21 -7.45
N SER A 158 -0.23 15.53 -8.60
CA SER A 158 -1.46 15.28 -9.36
C SER A 158 -2.00 13.85 -9.21
N ASP A 159 -1.38 13.01 -8.37
CA ASP A 159 -1.85 11.65 -8.11
C ASP A 159 -2.93 11.61 -7.00
N VAL A 160 -3.53 10.44 -6.77
CA VAL A 160 -4.61 10.24 -5.79
C VAL A 160 -4.16 10.44 -4.34
N TYR A 161 -2.87 10.26 -4.07
CA TYR A 161 -2.20 10.60 -2.81
C TYR A 161 -0.97 11.47 -3.11
N PRO A 162 -1.14 12.80 -3.12
CA PRO A 162 -0.06 13.68 -3.53
C PRO A 162 0.98 13.86 -2.42
N HIS A 163 2.22 14.11 -2.81
CA HIS A 163 3.30 14.52 -1.92
C HIS A 163 3.69 13.52 -0.82
N LEU A 164 3.51 12.22 -1.03
CA LEU A 164 3.97 11.20 -0.09
C LEU A 164 5.49 11.10 -0.14
N ALA A 165 6.14 11.29 1.01
CA ALA A 165 7.59 11.31 1.11
C ALA A 165 8.21 9.91 1.03
N SER A 166 9.15 9.72 0.10
CA SER A 166 10.00 8.52 -0.01
C SER A 166 11.35 8.87 -0.64
N TRP A 167 12.04 7.89 -1.20
CA TRP A 167 13.25 8.06 -2.01
C TRP A 167 13.13 7.24 -3.28
N SER A 168 13.97 7.49 -4.26
CA SER A 168 14.12 6.70 -5.48
C SER A 168 15.19 5.64 -5.26
N PHE A 169 15.00 4.42 -5.77
CA PHE A 169 16.06 3.40 -5.74
C PHE A 169 17.12 3.59 -6.85
N ILE A 170 16.96 4.58 -7.73
CA ILE A 170 17.96 4.92 -8.75
C ILE A 170 19.30 5.20 -8.08
N GLY A 171 20.34 4.46 -8.51
CA GLY A 171 21.70 4.59 -7.99
C GLY A 171 21.91 3.99 -6.59
N ALA A 172 20.87 3.44 -5.95
CA ALA A 172 20.98 2.72 -4.70
C ALA A 172 21.81 1.45 -4.88
N LYS A 173 22.66 1.14 -3.88
CA LYS A 173 23.43 -0.10 -3.86
C LYS A 173 23.02 -0.93 -2.66
N TYR A 174 22.75 -2.20 -2.88
CA TYR A 174 22.41 -3.16 -1.84
C TYR A 174 23.44 -4.30 -1.81
N SER A 175 23.90 -4.67 -0.61
CA SER A 175 24.81 -5.78 -0.39
C SER A 175 24.19 -6.76 0.60
N SER A 176 24.18 -8.05 0.25
CA SER A 176 23.66 -9.14 1.08
C SER A 176 24.37 -10.45 0.71
N PRO A 177 24.61 -11.36 1.67
CA PRO A 177 25.13 -12.69 1.39
C PRO A 177 24.06 -13.65 0.82
N TYR A 178 22.78 -13.27 0.82
CA TYR A 178 21.68 -14.19 0.53
C TYR A 178 21.08 -14.04 -0.87
N PHE A 179 20.99 -12.81 -1.37
CA PHE A 179 20.31 -12.50 -2.64
C PHE A 179 20.71 -11.12 -3.15
N THR A 180 20.46 -10.87 -4.43
CA THR A 180 20.64 -9.55 -5.04
C THR A 180 19.34 -8.76 -5.03
N PHE A 181 19.44 -7.43 -5.15
CA PHE A 181 18.31 -6.53 -5.31
C PHE A 181 18.43 -5.81 -6.66
N ASP A 182 17.41 -5.95 -7.51
CA ASP A 182 17.31 -5.36 -8.85
C ASP A 182 16.12 -4.37 -8.87
N PRO A 183 16.30 -3.13 -8.39
CA PRO A 183 15.26 -2.11 -8.47
C PRO A 183 15.26 -1.37 -9.81
N THR A 184 14.07 -1.04 -10.29
CA THR A 184 13.84 -0.17 -11.46
C THR A 184 12.79 0.89 -11.12
N GLU A 185 13.11 2.16 -11.37
CA GLU A 185 12.18 3.28 -11.33
C GLU A 185 11.87 3.75 -12.75
N LEU A 186 10.65 3.50 -13.22
CA LEU A 186 10.32 3.69 -14.64
C LEU A 186 10.24 5.15 -15.05
N THR A 187 9.65 6.00 -14.20
CA THR A 187 9.38 7.41 -14.54
C THR A 187 9.49 8.35 -13.35
N SER A 188 9.71 9.63 -13.63
CA SER A 188 9.91 10.72 -12.68
C SER A 188 8.68 11.05 -11.85
N SER A 189 8.89 11.79 -10.76
CA SER A 189 7.82 12.24 -9.85
C SER A 189 7.05 13.47 -10.33
N THR A 190 7.65 14.29 -11.19
CA THR A 190 7.05 15.53 -11.66
C THR A 190 6.43 15.36 -13.05
N PRO A 191 5.15 15.72 -13.25
CA PRO A 191 4.54 15.65 -14.56
C PRO A 191 5.09 16.76 -15.46
N ASN A 192 5.33 16.43 -16.72
CA ASN A 192 5.67 17.39 -17.77
C ASN A 192 4.46 18.23 -18.18
N ALA A 193 4.66 19.21 -19.06
CA ALA A 193 3.60 20.12 -19.52
C ALA A 193 2.40 19.41 -20.18
N ARG A 194 2.54 18.15 -20.60
CA ARG A 194 1.48 17.33 -21.21
C ARG A 194 0.84 16.34 -20.20
N GLY A 195 1.22 16.40 -18.93
CA GLY A 195 0.72 15.53 -17.87
C GLY A 195 1.36 14.13 -17.81
N GLY A 196 2.37 13.85 -18.64
CA GLY A 196 3.14 12.60 -18.59
C GLY A 196 4.37 12.73 -17.67
N TYR A 197 4.99 11.62 -17.30
CA TYR A 197 6.22 11.61 -16.49
C TYR A 197 7.43 11.27 -17.36
N ALA A 198 8.59 11.84 -17.05
CA ALA A 198 9.81 11.58 -17.82
C ALA A 198 10.29 10.14 -17.56
N PRO A 199 10.70 9.37 -18.57
CA PRO A 199 11.30 8.07 -18.37
C PRO A 199 12.64 8.19 -17.62
N LEU A 200 12.92 7.26 -16.72
CA LEU A 200 14.16 7.24 -15.93
C LEU A 200 14.99 5.99 -16.22
N GLU A 201 14.46 4.81 -15.91
CA GLU A 201 15.14 3.53 -16.15
C GLU A 201 14.30 2.59 -17.03
N SER A 202 14.96 1.56 -17.55
CA SER A 202 14.30 0.44 -18.21
C SER A 202 14.56 -0.84 -17.44
N MET A 203 13.55 -1.68 -17.30
CA MET A 203 13.68 -2.99 -16.65
C MET A 203 14.79 -3.82 -17.32
N SER A 204 15.55 -4.56 -16.52
CA SER A 204 16.44 -5.60 -17.03
C SER A 204 15.64 -6.65 -17.83
N PRO A 205 16.23 -7.36 -18.82
CA PRO A 205 15.51 -8.38 -19.59
C PRO A 205 14.86 -9.45 -18.70
N ALA A 206 15.55 -9.90 -17.64
CA ALA A 206 15.04 -10.87 -16.68
C ALA A 206 13.84 -10.31 -15.90
N GLN A 207 13.97 -9.10 -15.36
CA GLN A 207 12.89 -8.43 -14.63
C GLN A 207 11.66 -8.20 -15.52
N LYS A 208 11.85 -7.81 -16.78
CA LYS A 208 10.75 -7.60 -17.75
C LYS A 208 9.97 -8.88 -18.03
N LEU A 209 10.65 -10.03 -18.12
CA LEU A 209 10.00 -11.33 -18.31
C LEU A 209 9.14 -11.71 -17.09
N ALA A 210 9.67 -11.55 -15.87
CA ALA A 210 8.91 -11.78 -14.65
C ALA A 210 7.73 -10.82 -14.51
N PHE A 211 7.95 -9.52 -14.74
CA PHE A 211 6.91 -8.49 -14.72
C PHE A 211 5.78 -8.83 -15.70
N THR A 212 6.10 -9.14 -16.96
CA THR A 212 5.08 -9.46 -17.98
C THR A 212 4.28 -10.71 -17.62
N ARG A 213 4.96 -11.74 -17.08
CA ARG A 213 4.32 -13.01 -16.73
C ARG A 213 3.39 -12.88 -15.52
N TYR A 214 3.86 -12.24 -14.45
CA TYR A 214 3.17 -12.22 -13.16
C TYR A 214 2.30 -10.98 -12.95
N ASN A 215 2.48 -9.94 -13.77
CA ASN A 215 1.75 -8.69 -13.69
C ASN A 215 1.16 -8.29 -15.06
N PRO A 216 0.21 -9.07 -15.61
CA PRO A 216 -0.39 -8.78 -16.93
C PRO A 216 -1.16 -7.45 -16.96
N SER A 217 -1.51 -6.89 -15.80
CA SER A 217 -2.14 -5.57 -15.68
C SER A 217 -1.15 -4.40 -15.57
N SER A 218 0.16 -4.68 -15.59
CA SER A 218 1.23 -3.68 -15.45
C SER A 218 1.06 -2.76 -14.23
N GLU A 219 0.58 -3.31 -13.12
CA GLU A 219 0.33 -2.57 -11.89
C GLU A 219 1.63 -2.21 -11.17
N LEU A 220 1.70 -1.00 -10.62
CA LEU A 220 2.84 -0.55 -9.82
C LEU A 220 2.41 -0.30 -8.38
N PRO A 221 3.30 -0.55 -7.40
CA PRO A 221 4.59 -1.22 -7.55
C PRO A 221 4.43 -2.72 -7.86
N PHE A 222 5.44 -3.29 -8.51
CA PHE A 222 5.61 -4.75 -8.65
C PHE A 222 6.84 -5.18 -7.85
N VAL A 223 6.70 -6.25 -7.08
CA VAL A 223 7.83 -6.90 -6.39
C VAL A 223 7.83 -8.37 -6.76
N ASP A 224 8.95 -8.91 -7.20
CA ASP A 224 9.19 -10.36 -7.34
C ASP A 224 10.29 -10.77 -6.37
N VAL A 225 9.98 -11.70 -5.49
CA VAL A 225 10.88 -12.25 -4.47
C VAL A 225 11.30 -13.64 -4.92
N GLY A 226 12.46 -13.71 -5.57
CA GLY A 226 13.13 -14.94 -5.93
C GLY A 226 12.34 -15.85 -6.88
N ASN A 227 11.47 -15.27 -7.74
CA ASN A 227 10.59 -15.99 -8.65
C ASN A 227 9.56 -16.89 -7.95
N ARG A 228 9.25 -16.62 -6.68
CA ARG A 228 8.36 -17.45 -5.84
C ARG A 228 7.16 -16.71 -5.29
N TYR A 229 7.35 -15.45 -4.93
CA TYR A 229 6.29 -14.62 -4.38
C TYR A 229 6.29 -13.25 -5.05
N VAL A 230 5.11 -12.77 -5.44
CA VAL A 230 4.98 -11.45 -6.05
C VAL A 230 4.00 -10.56 -5.29
N THR A 231 4.31 -9.26 -5.25
CA THR A 231 3.37 -8.23 -4.79
C THR A 231 2.93 -7.41 -6.00
N LEU A 232 1.62 -7.26 -6.20
CA LEU A 232 1.01 -6.48 -7.27
C LEU A 232 0.29 -5.27 -6.66
N GLY A 233 0.82 -4.08 -6.86
CA GLY A 233 0.45 -2.90 -6.10
C GLY A 233 1.05 -2.92 -4.69
N ALA A 234 0.74 -1.91 -3.86
CA ALA A 234 1.15 -1.94 -2.46
C ALA A 234 0.25 -2.88 -1.65
N SER A 235 0.82 -3.55 -0.65
CA SER A 235 0.06 -4.41 0.27
C SER A 235 -0.81 -3.64 1.27
N ALA A 236 -0.60 -2.34 1.45
CA ALA A 236 -1.32 -1.48 2.37
C ALA A 236 -1.72 -0.14 1.73
N SER A 237 -2.63 0.59 2.38
CA SER A 237 -3.03 1.93 1.92
C SER A 237 -1.90 2.95 2.15
N PRO A 238 -1.47 3.71 1.13
CA PRO A 238 -0.43 4.71 1.27
C PRO A 238 -0.92 6.00 1.96
N SER A 239 -2.23 6.13 2.21
CA SER A 239 -2.83 7.26 2.94
C SER A 239 -2.23 7.49 4.32
N VAL A 240 -1.67 6.45 4.95
CA VAL A 240 -1.00 6.55 6.26
C VAL A 240 0.25 7.43 6.22
N LEU A 241 0.79 7.73 5.03
CA LEU A 241 1.96 8.58 4.84
C LEU A 241 1.60 10.05 4.56
N GLU A 242 0.32 10.39 4.43
CA GLU A 242 -0.12 11.74 4.06
C GLU A 242 0.32 12.78 5.09
N GLY A 243 0.92 13.87 4.62
CA GLY A 243 1.38 14.98 5.46
C GLY A 243 2.61 14.66 6.32
N LEU A 244 3.17 13.46 6.23
CA LEU A 244 4.37 13.07 6.98
C LEU A 244 5.65 13.37 6.19
N THR A 245 6.66 13.85 6.89
CA THR A 245 8.03 13.94 6.36
C THR A 245 8.73 12.59 6.47
N LEU A 246 9.85 12.40 5.76
CA LEU A 246 10.66 11.18 5.90
C LEU A 246 11.07 10.89 7.36
N ALA A 247 11.42 11.95 8.11
CA ALA A 247 11.76 11.83 9.53
C ALA A 247 10.55 11.43 10.38
N GLY A 248 9.37 11.98 10.08
CA GLY A 248 8.12 11.61 10.74
C GLY A 248 7.78 10.14 10.52
N ILE A 249 7.82 9.69 9.26
CA ILE A 249 7.61 8.28 8.89
C ILE A 249 8.62 7.39 9.61
N GLY A 250 9.91 7.73 9.55
CA GLY A 250 10.97 6.94 10.20
C GLY A 250 10.79 6.79 11.71
N ARG A 251 10.35 7.85 12.41
CA ARG A 251 10.00 7.78 13.83
C ARG A 251 8.82 6.84 14.07
N ASP A 252 7.78 6.96 13.25
CA ASP A 252 6.53 6.23 13.45
C ASP A 252 6.69 4.72 13.19
N LEU A 253 7.68 4.30 12.38
CA LEU A 253 8.07 2.88 12.22
C LEU A 253 8.55 2.22 13.52
N SER A 254 9.06 2.99 14.47
CA SER A 254 9.48 2.42 15.77
C SER A 254 8.33 2.29 16.76
N VAL A 255 7.13 2.75 16.41
CA VAL A 255 5.94 2.76 17.26
C VAL A 255 4.93 1.76 16.71
N ALA A 256 4.89 0.54 17.27
CA ALA A 256 4.10 -0.57 16.73
C ALA A 256 2.59 -0.28 16.56
N SER A 257 2.03 0.61 17.39
CA SER A 257 0.62 1.03 17.31
C SER A 257 0.36 2.13 16.29
N SER A 258 1.40 2.70 15.67
CA SER A 258 1.23 3.75 14.68
C SER A 258 0.61 3.19 13.39
N PRO A 259 -0.28 3.92 12.71
CA PRO A 259 -0.80 3.49 11.41
C PRO A 259 0.29 3.25 10.37
N VAL A 260 1.40 4.00 10.46
CA VAL A 260 2.58 3.85 9.60
C VAL A 260 3.25 2.50 9.85
N ALA A 261 3.55 2.15 11.09
CA ALA A 261 4.16 0.85 11.43
C ALA A 261 3.24 -0.31 11.04
N GLN A 262 1.94 -0.22 11.36
CA GLN A 262 0.98 -1.25 10.96
C GLN A 262 0.95 -1.49 9.45
N ALA A 263 1.02 -0.42 8.65
CA ALA A 263 1.02 -0.54 7.19
C ALA A 263 2.38 -0.98 6.63
N VAL A 264 3.47 -0.32 7.04
CA VAL A 264 4.82 -0.53 6.49
C VAL A 264 5.46 -1.77 7.07
N ASP A 265 5.53 -1.89 8.40
CA ASP A 265 6.18 -3.01 9.07
C ASP A 265 5.34 -4.30 8.96
N GLY A 266 4.00 -4.16 8.97
CA GLY A 266 3.10 -5.26 8.66
C GLY A 266 3.31 -5.81 7.24
N THR A 267 3.52 -4.92 6.25
CA THR A 267 3.94 -5.33 4.90
C THR A 267 5.34 -5.94 4.92
N ALA A 268 6.28 -5.33 5.65
CA ALA A 268 7.65 -5.81 5.77
C ALA A 268 7.72 -7.22 6.37
N ASN A 269 6.86 -7.59 7.32
CA ASN A 269 6.81 -8.95 7.88
C ASN A 269 6.50 -10.03 6.83
N TYR A 270 5.59 -9.76 5.89
CA TYR A 270 5.36 -10.68 4.77
C TYR A 270 6.54 -10.71 3.79
N LEU A 271 7.16 -9.56 3.51
CA LEU A 271 8.34 -9.51 2.66
C LEU A 271 9.51 -10.27 3.29
N ILE A 272 9.78 -10.08 4.59
CA ILE A 272 10.79 -10.82 5.35
C ILE A 272 10.51 -12.32 5.27
N ALA A 273 9.27 -12.75 5.48
CA ALA A 273 8.90 -14.16 5.35
C ALA A 273 9.17 -14.73 3.94
N ALA A 274 8.92 -13.94 2.89
CA ALA A 274 9.24 -14.34 1.52
C ALA A 274 10.76 -14.39 1.29
N LEU A 275 11.51 -13.41 1.79
CA LEU A 275 12.97 -13.35 1.71
C LEU A 275 13.64 -14.50 2.46
N CYS A 276 13.10 -14.92 3.61
CA CYS A 276 13.57 -16.10 4.34
C CYS A 276 13.52 -17.38 3.49
N THR A 277 12.67 -17.46 2.46
CA THR A 277 12.63 -18.62 1.55
C THR A 277 13.77 -18.64 0.52
N MET A 278 14.48 -17.51 0.38
CA MET A 278 15.64 -17.37 -0.50
C MET A 278 16.97 -17.62 0.24
N VAL A 279 16.96 -17.57 1.57
CA VAL A 279 18.17 -17.78 2.38
C VAL A 279 18.64 -19.22 2.24
N GLN A 280 19.91 -19.38 1.86
CA GLN A 280 20.62 -20.66 1.84
C GLN A 280 21.66 -20.69 2.96
N GLY A 281 21.88 -21.85 3.57
CA GLY A 281 22.82 -22.01 4.68
C GLY A 281 22.28 -21.52 6.03
N ALA A 282 23.11 -20.80 6.80
CA ALA A 282 22.74 -20.33 8.13
C ALA A 282 21.63 -19.27 8.08
N SER A 283 20.45 -19.64 8.56
CA SER A 283 19.27 -18.76 8.55
C SER A 283 19.38 -17.68 9.63
N PRO A 284 19.12 -16.40 9.31
CA PRO A 284 19.02 -15.34 10.31
C PRO A 284 18.00 -15.69 11.41
N PRO A 285 18.27 -15.43 12.70
CA PRO A 285 17.33 -15.74 13.79
C PRO A 285 15.93 -15.16 13.60
N LEU A 286 15.83 -14.00 12.95
CA LEU A 286 14.59 -13.37 12.48
C LEU A 286 13.65 -14.34 11.76
N CYS A 287 14.18 -15.20 10.89
CA CYS A 287 13.37 -16.14 10.11
C CYS A 287 12.67 -17.19 10.97
N ALA A 288 13.15 -17.39 12.20
CA ALA A 288 12.55 -18.28 13.20
C ALA A 288 11.69 -17.54 14.23
N THR A 289 11.40 -16.26 14.06
CA THR A 289 10.47 -15.55 14.96
C THR A 289 9.03 -16.03 14.76
N PRO A 290 8.17 -15.99 15.80
CA PRO A 290 6.77 -16.40 15.67
C PRO A 290 6.01 -15.65 14.57
N VAL A 291 6.23 -14.33 14.45
CA VAL A 291 5.56 -13.50 13.44
C VAL A 291 5.95 -13.90 12.02
N ILE A 292 7.25 -14.17 11.78
CA ILE A 292 7.72 -14.56 10.45
C ILE A 292 7.28 -15.97 10.09
N ARG A 293 7.26 -16.92 11.03
CA ARG A 293 6.67 -18.25 10.78
C ARG A 293 5.18 -18.17 10.43
N ALA A 294 4.42 -17.31 11.12
CA ALA A 294 3.01 -17.09 10.81
C ALA A 294 2.83 -16.48 9.41
N ALA A 295 3.67 -15.52 9.03
CA ALA A 295 3.67 -14.93 7.71
C ALA A 295 4.05 -15.94 6.62
N SER A 296 5.05 -16.80 6.85
CA SER A 296 5.41 -17.87 5.91
C SER A 296 4.25 -18.83 5.66
N LYS A 297 3.48 -19.18 6.70
CA LYS A 297 2.26 -19.99 6.53
C LYS A 297 1.23 -19.27 5.67
N ALA A 298 1.06 -17.96 5.87
CA ALA A 298 0.15 -17.13 5.09
C ALA A 298 0.53 -17.06 3.61
N LEU A 299 1.84 -16.95 3.31
CA LEU A 299 2.35 -16.92 1.95
C LEU A 299 2.01 -18.19 1.17
N VAL A 300 2.01 -19.35 1.83
CA VAL A 300 1.65 -20.63 1.23
C VAL A 300 0.14 -20.75 1.03
N SER A 301 -0.66 -20.32 2.00
CA SER A 301 -2.13 -20.38 1.91
C SER A 301 -2.74 -19.29 1.05
N GLY A 302 -2.02 -18.19 0.80
CA GLY A 302 -2.56 -16.96 0.20
C GLY A 302 -3.51 -16.18 1.13
N VAL A 303 -3.64 -16.59 2.40
CA VAL A 303 -4.62 -16.05 3.35
C VAL A 303 -3.90 -15.55 4.60
N SER A 304 -4.16 -14.30 4.98
CA SER A 304 -3.58 -13.71 6.19
C SER A 304 -4.10 -14.43 7.45
N PRO A 305 -3.27 -14.74 8.46
CA PRO A 305 -3.72 -15.44 9.66
C PRO A 305 -4.69 -14.61 10.51
N THR A 306 -4.59 -13.28 10.48
CA THR A 306 -5.59 -12.37 11.08
C THR A 306 -6.83 -12.18 10.20
N SER A 307 -6.82 -12.71 8.97
CA SER A 307 -8.02 -12.88 8.15
C SER A 307 -8.72 -14.22 8.39
N GLN A 308 -8.29 -15.02 9.38
CA GLN A 308 -9.16 -16.04 9.98
C GLN A 308 -10.33 -15.35 10.70
N SER A 309 -11.32 -14.99 9.88
CA SER A 309 -12.75 -14.77 10.14
C SER A 309 -13.13 -14.07 11.46
N PRO A 310 -13.78 -12.89 11.41
CA PRO A 310 -15.15 -12.90 11.92
C PRO A 310 -15.88 -13.93 11.06
N SER A 311 -16.26 -15.06 11.66
CA SER A 311 -17.09 -16.15 11.13
C SER A 311 -17.65 -15.93 9.72
N ALA A 312 -17.56 -16.92 8.82
CA ALA A 312 -18.17 -16.94 7.48
C ALA A 312 -19.69 -16.60 7.43
N SER A 313 -20.32 -16.39 8.60
CA SER A 313 -21.65 -15.82 8.79
C SER A 313 -21.74 -14.28 8.70
N THR A 314 -20.64 -13.53 8.66
CA THR A 314 -20.68 -12.05 8.58
C THR A 314 -20.19 -11.54 7.23
N TYR A 315 -21.02 -10.76 6.55
CA TYR A 315 -20.68 -10.17 5.27
C TYR A 315 -19.49 -9.21 5.40
N PRO A 316 -18.45 -9.30 4.54
CA PRO A 316 -17.24 -8.51 4.69
C PRO A 316 -17.51 -7.02 4.42
N THR A 317 -17.11 -6.16 5.36
CA THR A 317 -17.19 -4.72 5.19
C THR A 317 -16.33 -4.27 4.00
N PRO A 318 -16.87 -3.48 3.05
CA PRO A 318 -16.09 -2.96 1.94
C PRO A 318 -14.97 -2.04 2.46
N PRO A 319 -13.79 -2.05 1.81
CA PRO A 319 -12.73 -1.10 2.12
C PRO A 319 -13.21 0.35 1.90
N PRO A 320 -12.53 1.34 2.50
CA PRO A 320 -12.70 2.75 2.13
C PRO A 320 -12.57 2.94 0.61
N THR A 321 -13.31 3.89 0.04
CA THR A 321 -13.33 4.13 -1.42
C THR A 321 -11.98 4.49 -2.02
N ASN A 322 -11.05 5.02 -1.20
CA ASN A 322 -9.69 5.35 -1.56
C ASN A 322 -8.69 4.18 -1.36
N ALA A 323 -9.14 3.02 -0.86
CA ALA A 323 -8.26 1.90 -0.60
C ALA A 323 -7.57 1.40 -1.89
N PRO A 324 -6.32 0.89 -1.82
CA PRO A 324 -5.63 0.26 -2.93
C PRO A 324 -6.46 -0.85 -3.57
N ARG A 325 -6.23 -1.06 -4.87
CA ARG A 325 -6.91 -2.10 -5.65
C ARG A 325 -6.67 -3.51 -5.08
N SER A 326 -5.50 -3.76 -4.47
CA SER A 326 -5.17 -5.01 -3.78
C SER A 326 -6.16 -5.29 -2.64
N LEU A 327 -6.52 -4.29 -1.82
CA LEU A 327 -7.51 -4.44 -0.76
C LEU A 327 -8.92 -4.66 -1.29
N TRP A 328 -9.29 -4.00 -2.39
CA TRP A 328 -10.55 -4.26 -3.06
C TRP A 328 -10.64 -5.67 -3.66
N ARG A 329 -9.53 -6.20 -4.20
CA ARG A 329 -9.45 -7.60 -4.65
C ARG A 329 -9.54 -8.57 -3.48
N ALA A 330 -8.82 -8.33 -2.40
CA ALA A 330 -8.90 -9.15 -1.19
C ALA A 330 -10.32 -9.14 -0.61
N TRP A 331 -11.00 -7.99 -0.61
CA TRP A 331 -12.41 -7.91 -0.23
C TRP A 331 -13.31 -8.70 -1.19
N SER A 332 -13.09 -8.59 -2.51
CA SER A 332 -13.82 -9.37 -3.52
C SER A 332 -13.69 -10.88 -3.28
N VAL A 333 -12.48 -11.38 -2.97
CA VAL A 333 -12.25 -12.79 -2.62
C VAL A 333 -13.01 -13.17 -1.35
N ARG A 334 -12.92 -12.37 -0.28
CA ARG A 334 -13.68 -12.64 0.95
C ARG A 334 -15.18 -12.63 0.73
N GLN A 335 -15.68 -11.75 -0.12
CA GLN A 335 -17.09 -11.67 -0.48
C GLN A 335 -17.53 -12.92 -1.26
N HIS A 336 -16.69 -13.42 -2.17
CA HIS A 336 -16.93 -14.69 -2.87
C HIS A 336 -17.04 -15.86 -1.89
N ASP A 337 -16.07 -16.00 -0.98
CA ASP A 337 -16.05 -17.09 -0.01
C ASP A 337 -17.25 -17.02 0.94
N PHE A 338 -17.63 -15.81 1.37
CA PHE A 338 -18.87 -15.58 2.11
C PHE A 338 -20.10 -16.05 1.33
N MET A 339 -20.20 -15.73 0.03
CA MET A 339 -21.33 -16.16 -0.80
C MET A 339 -21.35 -17.67 -1.01
N LEU A 340 -20.20 -18.33 -1.16
CA LEU A 340 -20.12 -19.79 -1.24
C LEU A 340 -20.61 -20.45 0.06
N HIS A 341 -20.20 -19.91 1.21
CA HIS A 341 -20.68 -20.41 2.50
C HIS A 341 -22.20 -20.19 2.64
N ALA A 342 -22.68 -18.98 2.36
CA ALA A 342 -24.10 -18.65 2.41
C ALA A 342 -24.94 -19.52 1.46
N ALA A 343 -24.43 -19.86 0.27
CA ALA A 343 -25.09 -20.79 -0.64
C ALA A 343 -25.23 -22.19 -0.04
N ALA A 344 -24.14 -22.71 0.57
CA ALA A 344 -24.11 -24.04 1.15
C ALA A 344 -25.04 -24.17 2.38
N THR A 345 -25.26 -23.08 3.12
CA THR A 345 -26.09 -23.06 4.33
C THR A 345 -27.49 -22.51 4.11
N TYR A 346 -27.85 -22.11 2.88
CA TYR A 346 -29.14 -21.45 2.61
C TYR A 346 -30.31 -22.39 2.90
N ARG A 347 -31.30 -21.87 3.62
CA ARG A 347 -32.59 -22.51 3.86
C ARG A 347 -33.67 -21.51 3.49
N ALA A 348 -34.64 -21.91 2.66
CA ALA A 348 -35.76 -21.06 2.31
C ALA A 348 -36.51 -20.63 3.58
N PRO A 349 -36.64 -19.32 3.85
CA PRO A 349 -37.41 -18.81 4.99
C PRO A 349 -38.87 -19.28 4.98
N ASN A 350 -39.45 -19.44 3.78
CA ASN A 350 -40.77 -20.01 3.61
C ASN A 350 -40.65 -21.52 3.34
N PRO A 351 -41.10 -22.39 4.28
CA PRO A 351 -41.02 -23.85 4.08
C PRO A 351 -41.93 -24.34 2.97
N ALA A 352 -42.90 -23.54 2.52
CA ALA A 352 -43.75 -23.86 1.37
C ALA A 352 -43.02 -23.68 0.03
N CYS A 353 -41.90 -22.94 0.00
CA CYS A 353 -41.13 -22.70 -1.23
C CYS A 353 -39.99 -23.71 -1.37
N THR A 354 -39.85 -24.28 -2.57
CA THR A 354 -38.77 -25.20 -2.92
C THR A 354 -37.68 -24.45 -3.67
N VAL A 355 -36.45 -24.50 -3.17
CA VAL A 355 -35.27 -24.00 -3.89
C VAL A 355 -34.85 -25.04 -4.93
N ILE A 356 -34.79 -24.62 -6.19
CA ILE A 356 -34.39 -25.45 -7.34
C ILE A 356 -32.89 -25.30 -7.60
N LYS A 357 -32.37 -24.07 -7.51
CA LYS A 357 -30.97 -23.79 -7.78
C LYS A 357 -30.47 -22.64 -6.92
N ILE A 358 -29.25 -22.81 -6.42
CA ILE A 358 -28.47 -21.76 -5.77
C ILE A 358 -27.18 -21.61 -6.57
N SER A 359 -26.80 -20.39 -6.90
CA SER A 359 -25.55 -20.12 -7.61
C SER A 359 -24.91 -18.84 -7.10
N VAL A 360 -23.59 -18.83 -7.01
CA VAL A 360 -22.82 -17.61 -6.75
C VAL A 360 -22.52 -16.97 -8.09
N VAL A 361 -23.05 -15.77 -8.31
CA VAL A 361 -22.88 -15.00 -9.56
C VAL A 361 -21.95 -13.82 -9.32
N SER A 362 -21.32 -13.34 -10.39
CA SER A 362 -20.36 -12.25 -10.33
C SER A 362 -20.77 -11.09 -11.21
N THR A 363 -20.48 -9.87 -10.76
CA THR A 363 -20.62 -8.63 -11.52
C THR A 363 -19.30 -7.89 -11.47
N ARG A 364 -18.68 -7.65 -12.63
CA ARG A 364 -17.48 -6.82 -12.73
C ARG A 364 -17.86 -5.44 -13.25
N TYR A 365 -17.70 -4.42 -12.41
CA TYR A 365 -18.02 -3.06 -12.81
C TYR A 365 -16.96 -2.47 -13.74
N GLN A 366 -17.41 -1.83 -14.82
CA GLN A 366 -16.54 -1.13 -15.77
C GLN A 366 -16.21 0.32 -15.35
N LYS A 367 -16.98 0.86 -14.39
CA LYS A 367 -16.81 2.19 -13.81
C LYS A 367 -17.05 2.12 -12.30
N THR A 368 -16.54 3.11 -11.56
CA THR A 368 -16.78 3.18 -10.12
C THR A 368 -18.28 3.19 -9.82
N THR A 369 -18.75 2.20 -9.06
CA THR A 369 -20.18 2.00 -8.75
C THR A 369 -20.32 1.74 -7.26
N LEU A 370 -21.12 2.53 -6.55
CA LEU A 370 -21.27 2.43 -5.07
C LEU A 370 -19.94 2.46 -4.31
N GLY A 371 -18.96 3.24 -4.80
CA GLY A 371 -17.63 3.33 -4.20
C GLY A 371 -16.67 2.19 -4.56
N ILE A 372 -17.13 1.18 -5.31
CA ILE A 372 -16.34 0.03 -5.75
C ILE A 372 -15.59 0.40 -7.03
N PRO A 373 -14.24 0.32 -7.07
CA PRO A 373 -13.44 0.67 -8.24
C PRO A 373 -13.69 -0.20 -9.48
N PRO A 374 -13.41 0.31 -10.69
CA PRO A 374 -13.55 -0.47 -11.91
C PRO A 374 -12.64 -1.71 -11.95
N GLY A 375 -13.17 -2.80 -12.48
CA GLY A 375 -12.51 -4.10 -12.59
C GLY A 375 -12.56 -4.96 -11.33
N ILE A 376 -13.08 -4.44 -10.22
CA ILE A 376 -13.39 -5.23 -9.02
C ILE A 376 -14.65 -6.04 -9.27
N THR A 377 -14.57 -7.33 -8.96
CA THR A 377 -15.69 -8.26 -9.07
C THR A 377 -16.49 -8.25 -7.78
N VAL A 378 -17.80 -8.16 -7.88
CA VAL A 378 -18.72 -8.27 -6.75
C VAL A 378 -19.53 -9.54 -6.91
N TRP A 379 -19.72 -10.25 -5.81
CA TRP A 379 -20.37 -11.56 -5.77
C TRP A 379 -21.73 -11.46 -5.09
N ALA A 380 -22.70 -12.21 -5.61
CA ALA A 380 -24.05 -12.28 -5.08
C ALA A 380 -24.59 -13.70 -5.18
N LEU A 381 -25.60 -14.01 -4.37
CA LEU A 381 -26.40 -15.22 -4.52
C LEU A 381 -27.49 -15.01 -5.57
N SER A 382 -27.61 -15.98 -6.47
CA SER A 382 -28.74 -16.13 -7.37
C SER A 382 -29.52 -17.37 -6.94
N LEU A 383 -30.80 -17.17 -6.64
CA LEU A 383 -31.71 -18.20 -6.16
C LEU A 383 -32.82 -18.40 -7.19
N GLU A 384 -33.06 -19.66 -7.54
CA GLU A 384 -34.19 -20.08 -8.35
C GLU A 384 -35.03 -21.04 -7.52
N GLY A 385 -36.32 -20.79 -7.43
CA GLY A 385 -37.22 -21.62 -6.64
C GLY A 385 -38.67 -21.54 -7.11
N LYS A 386 -39.51 -22.43 -6.57
CA LYS A 386 -40.96 -22.48 -6.82
C LYS A 386 -41.71 -22.38 -5.51
N CYS A 387 -42.75 -21.54 -5.48
CA CYS A 387 -43.67 -21.43 -4.36
C CYS A 387 -45.10 -21.78 -4.82
N PRO A 388 -45.97 -22.29 -3.92
CA PRO A 388 -47.36 -22.59 -4.23
C PRO A 388 -48.16 -21.35 -4.64
N PRO A 389 -49.22 -21.52 -5.47
CA PRO A 389 -50.09 -20.42 -5.87
C PRO A 389 -50.68 -19.69 -4.66
N GLY A 390 -50.65 -18.35 -4.68
CA GLY A 390 -51.18 -17.52 -3.59
C GLY A 390 -50.21 -17.24 -2.44
N THR A 391 -49.00 -17.81 -2.46
CA THR A 391 -47.92 -17.43 -1.52
C THR A 391 -47.05 -16.33 -2.11
N SER A 392 -46.63 -15.34 -1.29
CA SER A 392 -45.70 -14.32 -1.78
C SER A 392 -44.33 -14.95 -1.99
N GLY A 393 -43.73 -14.79 -3.18
CA GLY A 393 -42.33 -15.16 -3.43
C GLY A 393 -41.32 -14.34 -2.61
N LYS A 394 -41.77 -13.43 -1.74
CA LYS A 394 -40.94 -12.79 -0.72
C LYS A 394 -40.50 -13.85 0.28
N GLY A 395 -39.22 -14.21 0.25
CA GLY A 395 -38.66 -15.31 1.05
C GLY A 395 -38.21 -16.51 0.22
N LEU A 396 -38.01 -16.35 -1.09
CA LEU A 396 -37.07 -17.14 -1.88
C LEU A 396 -35.76 -16.40 -2.06
#